data_AF-B9EC58-F1
#
_entry.id   AF-B9EC58-F1
#
_cell.length_a   1.000
_cell.length_b   1.000
_cell.length_c   1.000
_cell.angle_alpha   90.00
_cell.angle_beta   90.00
_cell.angle_gamma   90.00
#
_symmetry.space_group_name_H-M   'P 1'
#
loop_
_entity.id
_entity.type
_entity.pdbx_description
1 polymer ?
#
loop_
_entity_poly.entity_id
_entity_poly.type
_entity_poly.pdbx_seq_one_letter_code
_entity_poly.pdbx_strand_id
1 'polypeptide(L)'
;MTNIDYEKELQALEEKKKQLLKEKREKDKKELQTLKEVFGKDFPRKENGKFISLDEFKKNYVISHKNQSAINPNELNAVQEELNQLKKALNGIANAMDDSRGYWHINDLKGLTNWLSQFRTKG
;
A
#
# COMPACT_ATOMS: atom_id res chain seq x y z
N MET A 1 -13.16 -47.00 32.69
CA MET A 1 -13.01 -45.66 32.08
C MET A 1 -13.45 -45.73 30.62
N THR A 2 -13.67 -44.58 29.98
CA THR A 2 -13.64 -44.35 28.51
C THR A 2 -14.87 -44.67 27.65
N ASN A 3 -15.91 -43.82 27.71
CA ASN A 3 -16.72 -43.49 26.51
C ASN A 3 -17.48 -42.17 26.68
N ILE A 4 -18.00 -41.91 27.88
CA ILE A 4 -18.75 -40.68 28.22
C ILE A 4 -17.85 -39.42 28.23
N ASP A 5 -16.55 -39.59 28.49
CA ASP A 5 -15.59 -38.48 28.49
C ASP A 5 -15.29 -37.97 27.08
N TYR A 6 -15.17 -38.89 26.10
CA TYR A 6 -14.83 -38.54 24.73
C TYR A 6 -15.94 -37.74 24.03
N GLU A 7 -17.21 -38.10 24.23
CA GLU A 7 -18.33 -37.35 23.63
C GLU A 7 -18.43 -35.92 24.20
N LYS A 8 -18.18 -35.75 25.50
CA LYS A 8 -18.15 -34.43 26.15
C LYS A 8 -16.96 -33.59 25.69
N GLU A 9 -15.78 -34.19 25.57
CA GLU A 9 -14.61 -33.52 25.00
C GLU A 9 -14.83 -33.13 23.54
N LEU A 10 -15.49 -33.98 22.74
CA LEU A 10 -15.83 -33.70 21.36
C LEU A 10 -16.80 -32.51 21.23
N GLN A 11 -17.85 -32.47 22.05
CA GLN A 11 -18.77 -31.32 22.10
C GLN A 11 -18.06 -30.03 22.51
N ALA A 12 -17.19 -30.08 23.53
CA ALA A 12 -16.41 -28.92 23.96
C ALA A 12 -15.46 -28.43 22.85
N LEU A 13 -14.88 -29.34 22.07
CA LEU A 13 -14.06 -29.03 20.90
C LEU A 13 -14.87 -28.39 19.78
N GLU A 14 -16.08 -28.88 19.49
CA GLU A 14 -16.97 -28.29 18.49
C GLU A 14 -17.44 -26.88 18.88
N GLU A 15 -17.78 -26.67 20.15
CA GLU A 15 -18.15 -25.36 20.68
C GLU A 15 -16.97 -24.39 20.63
N LYS A 16 -15.77 -24.82 21.05
CA LYS A 16 -14.54 -24.02 20.90
C LYS A 16 -14.27 -23.67 19.44
N LYS A 17 -14.45 -24.61 18.51
CA LYS A 17 -14.27 -24.35 17.06
C LYS A 17 -15.28 -23.32 16.55
N LYS A 18 -16.55 -23.40 16.97
CA LYS A 18 -17.58 -22.40 16.64
C LYS A 18 -17.23 -21.02 17.20
N GLN A 19 -16.77 -20.95 18.45
CA GLN A 19 -16.35 -19.68 19.07
C GLN A 19 -15.16 -19.07 18.34
N LEU A 20 -14.11 -19.86 18.06
CA LEU A 20 -12.94 -19.41 17.30
C LEU A 20 -13.31 -18.92 15.90
N LEU A 21 -14.24 -19.59 15.22
CA LEU A 21 -14.74 -19.14 13.92
C LEU A 21 -15.49 -17.80 14.00
N LYS A 22 -16.28 -17.58 15.05
CA LYS A 22 -16.94 -16.28 15.27
C LYS A 22 -15.93 -15.19 15.56
N GLU A 23 -14.99 -15.44 16.47
CA GLU A 23 -13.93 -14.48 16.82
C GLU A 23 -13.08 -14.12 15.60
N LYS A 24 -12.71 -15.11 14.78
CA LYS A 24 -11.99 -14.88 13.53
C LYS A 24 -12.77 -13.97 12.59
N ARG A 25 -14.06 -14.23 12.38
CA ARG A 25 -14.92 -13.38 11.53
C ARG A 25 -15.04 -11.94 12.06
N GLU A 26 -15.09 -11.76 13.38
CA GLU A 26 -15.11 -10.42 13.97
C GLU A 26 -13.79 -9.68 13.80
N LYS A 27 -12.66 -10.38 13.98
CA LYS A 27 -11.33 -9.83 13.70
C LYS A 27 -11.20 -9.43 12.23
N ASP A 28 -11.59 -10.31 11.31
CA ASP A 28 -11.53 -10.04 9.86
C ASP A 28 -12.38 -8.83 9.47
N LYS A 29 -13.58 -8.68 10.08
CA LYS A 29 -14.43 -7.50 9.86
C LYS A 29 -13.77 -6.21 10.35
N LYS A 30 -13.18 -6.23 11.56
CA LYS A 30 -12.48 -5.08 12.12
C LYS A 30 -11.28 -4.70 11.26
N GLU A 31 -10.48 -5.67 10.86
CA GLU A 31 -9.30 -5.46 10.00
C GLU A 31 -9.68 -4.85 8.65
N LEU A 32 -10.74 -5.37 8.00
CA LEU A 32 -11.26 -4.81 6.75
C LEU A 32 -11.78 -3.38 6.94
N GLN A 33 -12.41 -3.07 8.08
CA GLN A 33 -12.88 -1.73 8.40
C GLN A 33 -11.70 -0.77 8.59
N THR A 34 -10.68 -1.16 9.36
CA THR A 34 -9.45 -0.36 9.52
C THR A 34 -8.76 -0.12 8.18
N LEU A 35 -8.66 -1.14 7.32
CA LEU A 35 -8.07 -0.96 5.99
C LEU A 35 -8.90 0.02 5.14
N LYS A 36 -10.22 -0.05 5.18
CA LYS A 36 -11.06 0.94 4.48
C LYS A 36 -10.85 2.36 4.99
N GLU A 37 -10.67 2.53 6.29
CA GLU A 37 -10.38 3.84 6.89
C GLU A 37 -9.01 4.36 6.49
N VAL A 38 -7.98 3.50 6.47
CA VAL A 38 -6.61 3.85 6.10
C VAL A 38 -6.49 4.23 4.62
N PHE A 39 -7.08 3.42 3.73
CA PHE A 39 -6.98 3.65 2.28
C PHE A 39 -8.07 4.59 1.74
N GLY A 40 -9.15 4.83 2.50
CA GLY A 40 -10.21 5.77 2.15
C GLY A 40 -10.82 5.52 0.76
N LYS A 41 -10.72 6.53 -0.12
CA LYS A 41 -11.25 6.47 -1.50
C LYS A 41 -10.45 5.53 -2.40
N ASP A 42 -9.19 5.29 -2.08
CA ASP A 42 -8.26 4.47 -2.85
C ASP A 42 -8.33 2.99 -2.46
N PHE A 43 -9.24 2.61 -1.55
CA PHE A 43 -9.41 1.21 -1.18
C PHE A 43 -9.83 0.38 -2.40
N PRO A 44 -9.16 -0.76 -2.68
CA PRO A 44 -9.38 -1.50 -3.91
C PRO A 44 -10.83 -1.99 -4.08
N ARG A 45 -11.29 -1.94 -5.33
CA ARG A 45 -12.64 -2.33 -5.73
C ARG A 45 -12.59 -3.37 -6.85
N LYS A 46 -13.60 -4.21 -6.88
CA LYS A 46 -13.90 -5.12 -7.99
C LYS A 46 -14.39 -4.31 -9.19
N GLU A 47 -14.39 -4.95 -10.36
CA GLU A 47 -14.93 -4.39 -11.61
C GLU A 47 -16.39 -3.91 -11.48
N ASN A 48 -17.16 -4.55 -10.60
CA ASN A 48 -18.55 -4.16 -10.31
C ASN A 48 -18.69 -3.00 -9.31
N GLY A 49 -17.59 -2.31 -8.97
CA GLY A 49 -17.56 -1.15 -8.07
C GLY A 49 -17.69 -1.47 -6.58
N LYS A 50 -17.85 -2.74 -6.18
CA LYS A 50 -17.88 -3.16 -4.78
C LYS A 50 -16.47 -3.29 -4.22
N PHE A 51 -16.29 -3.03 -2.93
CA PHE A 51 -15.02 -3.28 -2.24
C PHE A 51 -14.63 -4.76 -2.32
N ILE A 52 -13.33 -5.02 -2.46
CA ILE A 52 -12.79 -6.38 -2.41
C ILE A 52 -12.89 -6.96 -0.98
N SER A 53 -12.89 -8.28 -0.86
CA SER A 53 -12.87 -8.96 0.44
C SER A 53 -11.51 -8.85 1.12
N LEU A 54 -11.42 -9.14 2.42
CA LEU A 54 -10.15 -9.14 3.15
C LEU A 54 -9.18 -10.18 2.58
N ASP A 55 -9.69 -11.35 2.20
CA ASP A 55 -8.87 -12.42 1.59
C ASP A 55 -8.33 -12.00 0.22
N GLU A 56 -9.15 -11.35 -0.61
CA GLU A 56 -8.70 -10.80 -1.90
C GLU A 56 -7.69 -9.67 -1.70
N PHE A 57 -7.89 -8.83 -0.68
CA PHE A 57 -6.94 -7.80 -0.29
C PHE A 57 -5.61 -8.44 0.13
N LYS A 58 -5.64 -9.45 1.01
CA LYS A 58 -4.46 -10.18 1.48
C LYS A 58 -3.72 -10.95 0.38
N LYS A 59 -4.44 -11.43 -0.63
CA LYS A 59 -3.84 -12.18 -1.74
C LYS A 59 -3.21 -11.28 -2.80
N ASN A 60 -3.87 -10.17 -3.14
CA ASN A 60 -3.53 -9.37 -4.32
C ASN A 60 -2.85 -8.04 -3.97
N TYR A 61 -3.05 -7.52 -2.75
CA TYR A 61 -2.66 -6.16 -2.36
C TYR A 61 -1.80 -6.09 -1.11
N VAL A 62 -1.98 -7.01 -0.16
CA VAL A 62 -0.90 -7.30 0.77
C VAL A 62 0.17 -7.90 -0.11
N ILE A 63 1.26 -7.15 -0.28
CA ILE A 63 2.53 -7.68 -0.69
C ILE A 63 2.73 -8.85 0.26
N SER A 64 2.44 -10.07 -0.22
CA SER A 64 2.94 -11.28 0.43
C SER A 64 4.37 -10.92 0.72
N HIS A 65 4.79 -10.91 2.00
CA HIS A 65 6.17 -10.67 2.34
C HIS A 65 6.98 -11.78 1.66
N LYS A 66 7.22 -11.66 0.36
CA LYS A 66 8.27 -12.31 -0.40
C LYS A 66 9.48 -11.81 0.35
N ASN A 67 9.97 -12.65 1.26
CA ASN A 67 11.23 -12.52 1.98
C ASN A 67 11.88 -11.17 1.71
N GLN A 68 11.47 -10.14 2.47
CA GLN A 68 12.13 -8.82 2.42
C GLN A 68 13.59 -8.92 2.90
N SER A 69 14.05 -10.10 3.31
CA SER A 69 15.44 -10.49 3.50
C SER A 69 16.33 -10.28 2.26
N ALA A 70 15.78 -9.96 1.08
CA ALA A 70 16.53 -9.64 -0.13
C ALA A 70 16.48 -8.16 -0.56
N ILE A 71 15.82 -7.26 0.18
CA ILE A 71 15.92 -5.82 -0.12
C ILE A 71 17.19 -5.31 0.55
N ASN A 72 18.22 -5.07 -0.25
CA ASN A 72 19.47 -4.52 0.23
C ASN A 72 19.21 -3.10 0.78
N PRO A 73 19.46 -2.82 2.07
CA PRO A 73 19.23 -1.50 2.64
C PRO A 73 20.03 -0.40 1.92
N ASN A 74 21.13 -0.75 1.26
CA ASN A 74 21.90 0.18 0.44
C ASN A 74 21.16 0.59 -0.85
N GLU A 75 20.38 -0.31 -1.46
CA GLU A 75 19.56 0.02 -2.63
C GLU A 75 18.39 0.94 -2.24
N LEU A 76 17.82 0.72 -1.05
CA LEU A 76 16.75 1.57 -0.51
C LEU A 76 17.26 2.98 -0.20
N ASN A 77 18.46 3.10 0.37
CA ASN A 77 19.12 4.39 0.61
C ASN A 77 19.45 5.10 -0.70
N ALA A 78 19.95 4.40 -1.72
CA ALA A 78 20.23 4.98 -3.03
C ALA A 78 18.95 5.53 -3.69
N VAL A 79 17.85 4.77 -3.68
CA VAL A 79 16.55 5.24 -4.21
C VAL A 79 16.04 6.44 -3.41
N GLN A 80 16.20 6.45 -2.09
CA GLN A 80 15.81 7.58 -1.25
C GLN A 80 16.64 8.83 -1.53
N GLU A 81 17.94 8.69 -1.81
CA GLU A 81 18.82 9.78 -2.22
C GLU A 81 18.42 10.33 -3.60
N GLU A 82 18.14 9.46 -4.58
CA GLU A 82 17.65 9.86 -5.90
C GLU A 82 16.33 10.63 -5.80
N LEU A 83 15.38 10.16 -4.99
CA LEU A 83 14.12 10.86 -4.73
C LEU A 83 14.33 12.21 -4.06
N ASN A 84 15.27 12.30 -3.11
CA ASN A 84 15.60 13.56 -2.44
C ASN A 84 16.24 14.56 -3.42
N GLN A 85 17.08 14.09 -4.34
CA GLN A 85 17.65 14.93 -5.40
C GLN A 85 16.58 15.41 -6.38
N LEU A 86 15.67 14.53 -6.80
CA LEU A 86 14.54 14.87 -7.66
C LEU A 86 13.66 15.94 -6.99
N LYS A 87 13.34 15.77 -5.71
CA LYS A 87 12.55 16.74 -4.93
C LYS A 87 13.23 18.11 -4.85
N LYS A 88 14.56 18.14 -4.61
CA LYS A 88 15.32 19.40 -4.62
C LYS A 88 15.28 20.10 -5.97
N ALA A 89 15.42 19.35 -7.06
CA ALA A 89 15.37 19.90 -8.40
C ALA A 89 13.98 20.47 -8.74
N LEU A 90 12.91 19.74 -8.41
CA LEU A 90 11.52 20.22 -8.60
C LEU A 90 11.23 21.49 -7.79
N ASN A 91 11.71 21.57 -6.54
CA ASN A 91 11.59 22.78 -5.74
C ASN A 91 12.39 23.96 -6.35
N GLY A 92 13.57 23.69 -6.91
CA GLY A 92 14.34 24.70 -7.63
C GLY A 92 13.60 25.24 -8.85
N ILE A 93 12.94 24.36 -9.61
CA ILE A 93 12.10 24.74 -10.75
C ILE A 93 10.91 25.58 -10.27
N ALA A 94 10.20 25.14 -9.23
CA ALA A 94 9.06 25.88 -8.68
C ALA A 94 9.47 27.28 -8.18
N ASN A 95 10.62 27.41 -7.51
CA ASN A 95 11.15 28.70 -7.08
C ASN A 95 11.60 29.61 -8.24
N ALA A 96 11.93 29.03 -9.40
CA ALA A 96 12.28 29.77 -10.62
C ALA A 96 11.05 30.10 -11.48
N MET A 97 9.85 29.65 -11.09
CA MET A 97 8.61 30.06 -11.73
C MET A 97 8.25 31.48 -11.29
N ASP A 98 7.88 32.29 -12.27
CA ASP A 98 7.42 33.67 -12.09
C ASP A 98 5.94 33.75 -12.50
N ASP A 99 5.17 34.59 -11.83
CA ASP A 99 3.76 34.86 -12.13
C ASP A 99 3.54 36.25 -12.72
N SER A 100 4.61 37.01 -13.00
CA SER A 100 4.57 38.39 -13.51
C SER A 100 3.73 38.60 -14.78
N ARG A 101 3.40 37.53 -15.53
CA ARG A 101 2.56 37.58 -16.75
C ARG A 101 1.09 37.24 -16.50
N GLY A 102 0.66 37.10 -15.25
CA GLY A 102 -0.69 36.65 -14.89
C GLY A 102 -0.90 35.14 -14.99
N TYR A 103 0.17 34.38 -15.25
CA TYR A 103 0.22 32.92 -15.18
C TYR A 103 1.63 32.46 -14.81
N TRP A 104 1.73 31.31 -14.14
CA TRP A 104 3.02 30.70 -13.78
C TRP A 104 3.81 30.31 -15.03
N HIS A 105 5.01 30.86 -15.17
CA HIS A 105 5.90 30.57 -16.29
C HIS A 105 7.34 30.42 -15.81
N ILE A 106 8.11 29.62 -16.54
CA ILE A 106 9.53 29.41 -16.28
C ILE A 106 10.30 30.27 -17.27
N ASN A 107 11.17 31.14 -16.75
CA ASN A 107 11.98 32.03 -17.60
C ASN A 107 13.03 31.26 -18.42
N ASP A 108 13.58 30.17 -17.88
CA ASP A 108 14.51 29.28 -18.59
C ASP A 108 13.87 27.94 -18.99
N LEU A 109 12.97 27.99 -19.96
CA LEU A 109 12.30 26.80 -20.51
C LEU A 109 13.30 25.79 -21.12
N LYS A 110 14.43 26.28 -21.63
CA LYS A 110 15.46 25.46 -22.30
C LYS A 110 16.25 24.64 -21.28
N GLY A 111 16.64 25.25 -20.16
CA GLY A 111 17.27 24.57 -19.03
C GLY A 111 16.38 23.46 -18.46
N LEU A 112 15.08 23.76 -18.25
CA LEU A 112 14.11 22.77 -17.79
C LEU A 112 13.98 21.58 -18.75
N THR A 113 13.84 21.86 -20.05
CA THR A 113 13.67 20.82 -21.08
C THR A 113 14.90 19.90 -21.15
N ASN A 114 16.10 20.47 -21.07
CA ASN A 114 17.34 19.71 -21.03
C ASN A 114 17.44 18.85 -19.77
N TRP A 115 17.07 19.37 -18.61
CA TRP A 115 17.05 18.59 -17.37
C TRP A 115 16.05 17.42 -17.44
N LEU A 116 14.82 17.67 -17.90
CA LEU A 116 13.80 16.63 -18.08
C LEU A 116 14.22 15.55 -19.08
N SER A 117 15.03 15.90 -20.08
CA SER A 117 15.54 14.93 -21.06
C SER A 117 16.41 13.83 -20.44
N GLN A 118 17.04 14.08 -19.28
CA GLN A 118 17.88 13.09 -18.58
C GLN A 118 17.05 11.94 -17.99
N PHE A 119 15.77 12.17 -17.72
CA PHE A 119 14.84 11.17 -17.19
C PHE A 119 14.05 10.45 -18.29
N ARG A 120 14.18 10.90 -19.55
CA ARG A 120 13.48 10.28 -20.67
C ARG A 120 14.21 8.99 -21.05
N THR A 121 13.64 7.85 -20.66
CA THR A 121 14.07 6.57 -21.19
C THR A 121 13.81 6.55 -22.70
N LYS A 122 14.81 6.12 -23.49
CA LYS A 122 14.62 5.86 -24.92
C LYS A 122 13.57 4.76 -25.01
N GLY A 123 12.37 5.12 -25.46
CA GLY A 123 11.30 4.16 -25.80
C GLY A 123 11.67 3.32 -27.01
#